data_AF-A0A849QNT7-F1
#
_entry.id   AF-A0A849QNT7-F1
#
_cell.length_a   1.000
_cell.length_b   1.000
_cell.length_c   1.000
_cell.angle_alpha   90.00
_cell.angle_beta   90.00
_cell.angle_gamma   90.00
#
_symmetry.space_group_name_H-M   'P 1'
#
loop_
_entity.id
_entity.type
_entity.pdbx_description
1 polymer ?
#
loop_
_entity_poly.entity_id
_entity_poly.type
_entity_poly.pdbx_seq_one_letter_code
_entity_poly.pdbx_strand_id
1 'polypeptide(L)'
;MSHIRVAPELHLILEPMSGILAEEKEDVLEYSLDHISTLVEELDKISDDMMNSLGPDHPLLASFPGREKAAVTAGVWTNIFYGFIGGLILMFLFTVLMKIGGL
;
A
#
# COMPACT_ATOMS: atom_id res chain seq x y z
N MET A 1 -20.33 3.37 -18.33
CA MET A 1 -20.99 3.16 -19.63
C MET A 1 -20.30 4.06 -20.63
N SER A 2 -19.61 3.45 -21.60
CA SER A 2 -18.85 4.14 -22.64
C SER A 2 -19.76 4.30 -23.85
N HIS A 3 -19.94 5.51 -24.37
CA HIS A 3 -20.68 5.75 -25.61
C HIS A 3 -19.72 6.22 -26.70
N ILE A 4 -19.93 5.74 -27.93
CA ILE A 4 -19.06 6.04 -29.07
C ILE A 4 -19.77 7.06 -29.97
N ARG A 5 -19.10 8.19 -30.24
CA ARG A 5 -19.60 9.19 -31.20
C ARG A 5 -19.36 8.69 -32.61
N VAL A 6 -20.42 8.30 -33.32
CA VAL A 6 -20.33 7.69 -34.66
C VAL A 6 -20.42 8.76 -35.76
N ALA A 7 -21.26 9.78 -35.57
CA ALA A 7 -21.38 10.92 -36.48
C ALA A 7 -21.55 12.23 -35.67
N PRO A 8 -20.45 12.95 -35.38
CA PRO A 8 -20.49 14.18 -34.59
C PRO A 8 -21.34 15.30 -35.21
N GLU A 9 -21.48 15.30 -36.54
CA GLU A 9 -22.20 16.31 -37.32
C GLU A 9 -23.72 16.16 -37.25
N LEU A 10 -24.20 14.97 -36.87
CA LEU A 10 -25.62 14.63 -36.74
C LEU A 10 -26.01 14.35 -35.29
N HIS A 11 -25.12 14.66 -34.34
CA HIS A 11 -25.36 14.43 -32.90
C HIS A 11 -25.77 12.98 -32.57
N LEU A 12 -25.21 11.99 -33.27
CA LEU A 12 -25.56 10.58 -33.06
C LEU A 12 -24.56 9.88 -32.14
N ILE A 13 -25.07 9.33 -31.04
CA ILE A 13 -24.32 8.57 -30.06
C ILE A 13 -24.76 7.11 -30.12
N LEU A 14 -23.79 6.20 -30.19
CA LEU A 14 -24.02 4.76 -30.10
C LEU A 14 -23.71 4.29 -28.69
N GLU A 15 -24.66 3.58 -28.09
CA GLU A 15 -24.40 2.80 -26.89
C GLU A 15 -23.92 1.39 -27.31
N PRO A 16 -22.63 1.04 -27.10
CA PRO A 16 -22.01 -0.17 -27.65
C PRO A 16 -22.49 -1.46 -26.98
N MET A 17 -23.13 -1.39 -25.81
CA MET A 17 -23.66 -2.56 -25.10
C MET A 17 -25.07 -2.95 -25.54
N SER A 18 -25.90 -1.97 -25.91
CA SER A 18 -27.29 -2.18 -26.32
C SER A 18 -27.45 -2.15 -27.85
N GLY A 19 -26.48 -1.61 -28.58
CA GLY A 19 -26.54 -1.45 -30.04
C GLY A 19 -27.54 -0.39 -30.49
N ILE A 20 -28.05 0.42 -29.55
CA ILE A 20 -29.04 1.46 -29.82
C ILE A 20 -28.32 2.73 -30.28
N LEU A 21 -28.78 3.26 -31.41
CA LEU A 21 -28.40 4.57 -31.94
C LEU A 21 -29.40 5.60 -31.42
N ALA A 22 -28.94 6.56 -30.62
CA ALA A 22 -29.76 7.63 -30.07
C ALA A 22 -29.20 9.01 -30.43
N GLU A 23 -30.10 9.98 -30.59
CA GLU A 23 -29.76 11.40 -30.77
C GLU A 23 -29.29 11.98 -29.43
N GLU A 24 -28.15 12.67 -29.43
CA GLU A 24 -27.56 13.36 -28.28
C GLU A 24 -28.55 14.44 -27.81
N LYS A 25 -29.16 14.24 -26.64
CA LYS A 25 -29.95 15.29 -26.00
C LYS A 25 -28.98 16.32 -25.43
N GLU A 26 -28.99 17.54 -25.96
CA GLU A 26 -28.08 18.66 -25.58
C GLU A 26 -28.04 18.97 -24.06
N ASP A 27 -29.03 18.51 -23.31
CA ASP A 27 -29.23 18.81 -21.89
C ASP A 27 -28.58 17.79 -20.92
N VAL A 28 -27.98 16.70 -21.44
CA VAL A 28 -27.36 15.67 -20.59
C VAL A 28 -25.95 15.36 -21.10
N LEU A 29 -24.96 15.90 -20.39
CA LEU A 29 -23.55 15.59 -20.60
C LEU A 29 -23.20 14.25 -19.95
N GLU A 30 -23.35 13.15 -20.69
CA GLU A 30 -22.91 11.82 -20.26
C GLU A 30 -21.39 11.67 -20.52
N TYR A 31 -20.58 12.03 -19.53
CA TYR A 31 -19.14 11.73 -19.54
C TYR A 31 -18.88 10.31 -19.06
N SER A 32 -18.00 9.59 -19.77
CA SER A 32 -17.48 8.31 -19.29
C SER A 32 -16.62 8.54 -18.04
N LEU A 33 -17.16 8.18 -16.86
CA LEU A 33 -16.43 8.22 -15.58
C LEU A 33 -15.53 7.00 -15.35
N ASP A 34 -15.40 6.11 -16.34
CA ASP A 34 -14.67 4.84 -16.24
C ASP A 34 -13.18 5.05 -15.90
N HIS A 35 -12.59 6.12 -16.44
CA HIS A 35 -11.22 6.50 -16.09
C HIS A 35 -11.11 7.02 -14.64
N ILE A 36 -12.12 7.77 -14.18
CA ILE A 36 -12.15 8.29 -12.82
C ILE A 36 -12.35 7.16 -11.82
N SER A 37 -13.23 6.19 -12.10
CA SER A 37 -13.40 5.04 -11.20
C SER A 37 -12.12 4.22 -11.10
N THR A 38 -11.41 4.01 -12.21
CA THR A 38 -10.11 3.33 -12.22
C THR A 38 -9.09 4.04 -11.33
N LEU A 39 -9.00 5.38 -11.43
CA LEU A 39 -8.10 6.18 -10.59
C LEU A 39 -8.47 6.13 -9.10
N VAL A 40 -9.78 6.11 -8.79
CA VAL A 40 -10.27 5.99 -7.41
C VAL A 40 -9.93 4.61 -6.83
N GLU A 41 -10.10 3.54 -7.61
CA GLU A 41 -9.72 2.18 -7.20
C GLU A 41 -8.20 2.03 -6.99
N GLU A 42 -7.39 2.70 -7.79
CA GLU A 42 -5.93 2.70 -7.60
C GLU A 42 -5.54 3.47 -6.34
N LEU A 43 -6.18 4.62 -6.08
CA LEU A 43 -5.94 5.41 -4.87
C LEU A 43 -6.31 4.63 -3.60
N ASP A 44 -7.42 3.90 -3.63
CA ASP A 44 -7.88 3.06 -2.50
C ASP A 44 -6.84 2.00 -2.14
N LYS A 45 -6.30 1.30 -3.15
CA LYS A 45 -5.23 0.31 -2.98
C LYS A 45 -3.96 0.91 -2.37
N ILE A 46 -3.57 2.10 -2.79
CA ILE A 46 -2.40 2.79 -2.23
C ILE A 46 -2.65 3.18 -0.78
N SER A 47 -3.85 3.69 -0.48
CA SER A 47 -4.22 4.10 0.88
C SER A 47 -4.25 2.90 1.85
N ASP A 48 -4.75 1.75 1.39
CA ASP A 48 -4.69 0.50 2.14
C ASP A 48 -3.25 0.02 2.37
N ASP A 49 -2.38 0.15 1.37
CA ASP A 49 -0.96 -0.20 1.50
C ASP A 49 -0.24 0.71 2.51
N MET A 50 -0.59 2.00 2.54
CA MET A 50 -0.08 2.93 3.55
C MET A 50 -0.51 2.53 4.96
N MET A 51 -1.77 2.12 5.14
CA MET A 51 -2.25 1.61 6.43
C MET A 51 -1.55 0.30 6.82
N ASN A 52 -1.37 -0.61 5.87
CA ASN A 52 -0.63 -1.86 6.08
C ASN A 52 0.84 -1.61 6.44
N SER A 53 1.45 -0.53 5.93
CA SER A 53 2.84 -0.15 6.27
C SER A 53 3.03 0.32 7.71
N LEU A 54 1.98 0.64 8.45
CA LEU A 54 2.07 1.00 9.86
C LEU A 54 2.25 -0.24 10.75
N GLY A 55 1.82 -1.42 10.28
CA GLY A 55 1.94 -2.69 10.98
C GLY A 55 3.16 -3.49 10.50
N PRO A 56 3.89 -4.17 11.40
CA PRO A 56 5.04 -5.00 11.01
C PRO A 56 4.65 -6.37 10.42
N ASP A 57 3.35 -6.65 10.32
CA ASP A 57 2.73 -7.95 10.08
C ASP A 57 1.82 -8.02 8.84
N HIS A 58 1.67 -6.93 8.11
CA HIS A 58 0.84 -6.87 6.91
C HIS A 58 1.64 -6.99 5.61
N PRO A 59 1.06 -7.62 4.57
CA PRO A 59 1.65 -7.65 3.24
C PRO A 59 1.60 -6.26 2.61
N LEU A 60 2.76 -5.78 2.16
CA LEU A 60 2.85 -4.56 1.37
C LEU A 60 2.66 -4.86 -0.11
N LEU A 61 1.93 -4.01 -0.81
CA LEU A 61 1.56 -4.14 -2.23
C LEU A 61 2.80 -4.17 -3.14
N ALA A 62 3.87 -3.47 -2.74
CA ALA A 62 5.17 -3.47 -3.42
C ALA A 62 6.17 -4.55 -2.92
N SER A 63 5.80 -5.40 -1.95
CA SER A 63 6.70 -6.40 -1.39
C SER A 63 6.56 -7.78 -2.04
N PHE A 64 7.68 -8.49 -2.12
CA PHE A 64 7.70 -9.89 -2.54
C PHE A 64 6.82 -10.77 -1.64
N PRO A 65 6.12 -11.78 -2.18
CA PRO A 65 5.28 -12.68 -1.41
C PRO A 65 6.09 -13.36 -0.29
N GLY A 66 5.54 -13.40 0.93
CA GLY A 66 6.20 -13.98 2.11
C GLY A 66 7.06 -13.01 2.92
N ARG A 67 7.06 -11.70 2.62
CA ARG A 67 7.80 -10.68 3.39
C ARG A 67 7.01 -10.11 4.59
N GLU A 68 5.78 -10.55 4.82
CA GLU A 68 4.85 -9.98 5.82
C GLU A 68 5.43 -9.91 7.24
N LYS A 69 6.34 -10.83 7.61
CA LYS A 69 6.91 -10.90 8.97
C LYS A 69 8.36 -10.47 9.07
N ALA A 70 8.93 -9.96 7.98
CA ALA A 70 10.36 -9.62 7.93
C ALA A 70 10.72 -8.55 8.96
N ALA A 71 9.85 -7.55 9.18
CA ALA A 71 10.07 -6.51 10.18
C ALA A 71 10.07 -7.08 11.60
N VAL A 72 9.13 -7.97 11.93
CA VAL A 72 9.07 -8.66 13.23
C VAL A 72 10.32 -9.51 13.46
N THR A 73 10.68 -10.35 12.49
CA THR A 73 11.86 -11.22 12.61
C THR A 73 13.16 -10.42 12.73
N ALA A 74 13.30 -9.35 11.94
CA ALA A 74 14.46 -8.48 12.01
C ALA A 74 14.55 -7.78 13.37
N GLY A 75 13.43 -7.24 13.89
CA GLY A 75 13.38 -6.58 15.19
C GLY A 75 13.72 -7.50 16.36
N VAL A 76 13.26 -8.74 16.34
CA VAL A 76 13.61 -9.74 17.36
C VAL A 76 15.10 -10.03 17.34
N TRP A 77 15.68 -10.28 16.16
CA TRP A 77 17.09 -10.61 16.03
C TRP A 77 18.02 -9.46 16.43
N THR A 78 17.71 -8.23 16.01
CA THR A 78 18.50 -7.06 16.40
C THR A 78 18.41 -6.81 17.90
N ASN A 79 17.23 -6.91 18.50
CA ASN A 79 17.08 -6.74 19.95
C ASN A 79 17.85 -7.80 20.74
N ILE A 80 17.84 -9.06 20.30
CA ILE A 80 18.64 -10.13 20.93
C ILE A 80 20.14 -9.81 20.82
N PHE A 81 20.61 -9.38 19.64
CA PHE A 81 22.01 -9.07 19.42
C PHE A 81 22.49 -7.88 20.26
N TYR A 82 21.76 -6.77 20.26
CA TYR A 82 22.09 -5.59 21.06
C TYR A 82 21.97 -5.87 22.56
N GLY A 83 20.94 -6.62 22.99
CA GLY A 83 20.77 -7.05 24.37
C GLY A 83 21.93 -7.93 24.84
N PHE A 84 22.39 -8.85 24.00
CA PHE A 84 23.53 -9.72 24.30
C PHE A 84 24.83 -8.93 24.47
N ILE A 85 25.16 -8.04 23.53
CA ILE A 85 26.36 -7.20 23.61
C ILE A 85 26.29 -6.26 24.82
N GLY A 86 25.16 -5.60 25.04
CA GLY A 86 24.95 -4.72 26.19
C GLY A 86 25.10 -5.48 27.51
N GLY A 87 24.54 -6.69 27.58
CA GLY A 87 24.68 -7.59 28.72
C GLY A 87 26.13 -7.98 29.00
N LEU A 88 26.92 -8.31 27.97
CA LEU A 88 28.34 -8.61 28.12
C LEU A 88 29.16 -7.43 28.65
N ILE A 89 28.89 -6.22 28.16
CA ILE A 89 29.57 -5.00 28.63
C ILE A 89 29.24 -4.75 30.10
N LEU A 90 27.96 -4.88 30.49
CA LEU A 90 27.53 -4.74 31.88
C LEU A 90 28.17 -5.78 32.80
N MET A 91 28.19 -7.05 32.37
CA MET A 91 28.83 -8.13 33.13
C MET A 91 30.33 -7.90 33.30
N PHE A 92 31.01 -7.47 32.23
CA PHE A 92 32.43 -7.12 32.28
C PHE A 92 32.69 -5.98 33.27
N LEU A 93 31.93 -4.89 33.16
CA LEU A 93 32.05 -3.73 34.05
C LEU A 93 31.79 -4.13 35.51
N PHE A 94 30.75 -4.92 35.76
CA PHE A 94 30.41 -5.43 37.09
C PHE A 94 31.55 -6.28 37.69
N THR A 95 32.11 -7.19 36.90
CA THR A 95 33.22 -8.06 37.34
C THR A 95 34.48 -7.25 37.65
N VAL A 96 34.77 -6.22 36.85
CA VAL A 96 35.90 -5.31 37.09
C VAL A 96 35.69 -4.50 38.36
N LEU A 97 34.47 -3.97 38.58
CA LEU A 97 34.10 -3.24 39.79
C LEU A 97 34.22 -4.09 41.04
N MET A 98 33.78 -5.35 41.02
CA MET A 98 33.96 -6.27 42.14
C MET A 98 35.44 -6.48 42.46
N LYS A 99 36.27 -6.72 41.42
CA LYS A 99 37.70 -6.96 41.59
C LYS A 99 38.46 -5.73 42.13
N ILE A 100 38.06 -4.52 41.75
CA ILE A 100 38.72 -3.26 42.18
C ILE A 100 38.17 -2.75 43.52
N GLY A 101 36.86 -2.89 43.74
CA GLY A 101 36.17 -2.40 44.93
C GLY A 101 36.39 -3.24 46.19
N GLY A 102 36.96 -4.45 46.07
CA GLY A 102 37.30 -5.30 47.20
C GLY A 102 36.09 -5.86 47.93
N LEU A 103 35.07 -6.30 47.18
CA LEU A 103 34.02 -7.19 47.68
C LEU A 103 34.33 -8.63 47.30
#